data_AF-A0A3N5K1G2-F1
#
_entry.id   AF-A0A3N5K1G2-F1
#
_cell.length_a   1.000
_cell.length_b   1.000
_cell.length_c   1.000
_cell.angle_alpha   90.00
_cell.angle_beta   90.00
_cell.angle_gamma   90.00
#
_symmetry.space_group_name_H-M   'P 1'
#
loop_
_entity.id
_entity.type
_entity.pdbx_description
1 polymer ?
#
loop_
_entity_poly.entity_id
_entity_poly.type
_entity_poly.pdbx_seq_one_letter_code
_entity_poly.pdbx_strand_id
1 'polypeptide(L)' 'MKINNVICAAGKTGFFFDDQKAIKAGAKNDGAFYHCAPMTEGFTSARQAGESISVLFLL' A
#
# COMPACT_ATOMS: atom_id res chain seq x y z
N MET A 1 -5.22 16.43 -31.89
CA MET A 1 -4.88 16.48 -30.46
C MET A 1 -3.88 15.38 -30.16
N LYS A 2 -2.79 15.65 -29.45
CA LYS A 2 -1.74 14.66 -29.10
C LYS A 2 -1.37 14.84 -27.64
N ILE A 3 -1.00 13.77 -26.95
CA ILE A 3 -0.47 13.87 -25.59
C ILE A 3 0.93 14.50 -25.67
N ASN A 4 1.11 15.63 -25.00
CA ASN A 4 2.38 16.35 -24.92
C ASN A 4 3.21 15.96 -23.69
N ASN A 5 2.57 15.47 -22.63
CA ASN A 5 3.29 15.06 -21.42
C ASN A 5 2.54 13.99 -20.61
N VAL A 6 3.28 13.25 -19.78
CA VAL A 6 2.77 12.29 -18.81
C VAL A 6 3.34 12.61 -17.43
N ILE A 7 2.47 12.74 -16.43
CA ILE A 7 2.86 12.96 -15.04
C ILE A 7 2.39 11.79 -14.19
N CYS A 8 3.28 11.26 -13.35
CA CYS A 8 2.97 10.28 -12.31
C CYS A 8 2.99 10.98 -10.94
N ALA A 9 1.87 10.98 -10.22
CA ALA A 9 1.76 11.56 -8.89
C ALA A 9 1.43 10.47 -7.86
N ALA A 10 2.18 10.45 -6.75
CA ALA A 10 1.91 9.52 -5.65
C ALA A 10 0.58 9.83 -4.97
N GLY A 11 -0.14 8.78 -4.56
CA GLY A 11 -1.43 8.86 -3.89
C GLY A 11 -1.58 7.81 -2.81
N LYS A 12 -2.71 7.89 -2.10
CA LYS A 12 -3.17 6.88 -1.14
C LYS A 12 -4.41 6.19 -1.67
N THR A 13 -4.64 4.96 -1.24
CA THR A 13 -5.87 4.22 -1.55
C THR A 13 -6.87 4.33 -0.40
N GLY A 14 -8.08 3.79 -0.59
CA GLY A 14 -9.11 3.77 0.45
C GLY A 14 -8.86 2.74 1.56
N PHE A 15 -7.77 1.98 1.52
CA PHE A 15 -7.47 0.95 2.52
C PHE A 15 -5.97 0.74 2.71
N PHE A 16 -5.60 -0.30 3.45
CA PHE A 16 -4.22 -0.65 3.80
C PHE A 16 -3.70 -1.82 2.97
N PHE A 17 -2.39 -1.90 2.84
CA PHE A 17 -1.72 -3.15 2.51
C PHE A 17 -1.48 -3.91 3.82
N ASP A 18 -2.08 -5.09 3.91
CA ASP A 18 -1.95 -5.98 5.06
C ASP A 18 -1.15 -7.22 4.68
N ASP A 19 -0.16 -7.56 5.50
CA ASP A 19 0.62 -8.78 5.34
C ASP A 19 -0.23 -9.98 5.75
N GLN A 20 -0.98 -10.52 4.78
CA GLN A 20 -1.88 -11.63 5.02
C GLN A 20 -1.15 -12.86 5.59
N LYS A 21 0.11 -13.09 5.20
CA LYS A 21 0.90 -14.23 5.69
C LYS A 21 1.22 -14.05 7.16
N ALA A 22 1.68 -12.87 7.57
CA ALA A 22 1.95 -12.56 8.97
C ALA A 22 0.67 -12.59 9.81
N ILE A 23 -0.45 -12.09 9.30
CA ILE A 23 -1.74 -12.10 9.99
C ILE A 23 -2.25 -13.52 10.22
N LYS A 24 -2.23 -14.37 9.17
CA LYS A 24 -2.64 -15.78 9.28
C LYS A 24 -1.70 -16.61 10.16
N ALA A 25 -0.45 -16.20 10.35
CA ALA A 25 0.48 -16.81 11.30
C ALA A 25 0.19 -16.46 12.77
N GLY A 26 -0.88 -15.71 13.06
CA GLY A 26 -1.33 -15.41 14.41
C GLY A 26 -0.94 -14.00 14.89
N ALA A 27 -0.85 -13.02 14.00
CA ALA A 27 -0.62 -11.64 14.40
C ALA A 27 -1.68 -11.17 15.40
N LYS A 28 -1.25 -10.53 16.48
CA LYS A 28 -2.17 -9.97 17.47
C LYS A 28 -2.66 -8.61 17.00
N ASN A 29 -3.97 -8.35 17.14
CA ASN A 29 -4.52 -7.02 16.93
C ASN A 29 -4.00 -6.06 18.00
N ASP A 30 -3.68 -4.84 17.58
CA ASP A 30 -3.36 -3.70 18.45
C ASP A 30 -4.08 -2.46 17.92
N GLY A 31 -5.31 -2.25 18.39
CA GLY A 31 -6.22 -1.23 17.84
C GLY A 31 -6.45 -1.43 16.34
N ALA A 32 -6.05 -0.43 15.54
CA ALA A 32 -6.13 -0.48 14.08
C ALA A 32 -4.91 -1.15 13.42
N PHE A 33 -3.92 -1.62 14.18
CA PHE A 33 -2.69 -2.23 13.71
C PHE A 33 -2.57 -3.70 14.12
N TYR A 34 -1.47 -4.34 13.71
CA TYR A 34 -1.09 -5.70 14.10
C TYR A 34 0.30 -5.70 14.73
N HIS A 35 0.48 -6.44 15.82
CA HIS A 35 1.77 -6.65 16.47
C HIS A 35 2.41 -7.96 15.97
N CYS A 36 3.18 -7.88 14.89
CA CYS A 36 4.05 -8.96 14.43
C CYS A 36 5.14 -8.43 13.47
N ALA A 37 6.16 -9.25 13.21
CA ALA A 37 7.10 -9.00 12.14
C ALA A 37 6.45 -9.32 10.77
N PRO A 38 6.68 -8.52 9.72
CA PRO A 38 6.26 -8.87 8.38
C PRO A 38 6.94 -10.16 7.92
N MET A 39 6.22 -10.96 7.14
CA MET A 39 6.64 -12.25 6.59
C MET A 39 6.59 -12.28 5.06
N THR A 40 5.97 -11.29 4.44
CA THR A 40 5.86 -11.12 2.99
C THR A 40 6.92 -10.14 2.50
N GLU A 41 7.66 -10.49 1.45
CA GLU A 41 8.69 -9.61 0.87
C GLU A 41 8.09 -8.27 0.43
N GLY A 42 8.83 -7.19 0.69
CA GLY A 42 8.39 -5.82 0.40
C GLY A 42 7.54 -5.17 1.51
N PHE A 43 7.02 -5.94 2.46
CA PHE A 43 6.37 -5.38 3.65
C PHE A 43 7.41 -5.00 4.70
N THR A 44 7.26 -3.80 5.25
CA THR A 44 8.08 -3.31 6.38
C THR A 44 7.33 -3.34 7.70
N SER A 45 6.03 -3.60 7.65
CA SER A 45 5.14 -3.77 8.80
C SER A 45 3.96 -4.66 8.42
N ALA A 46 3.28 -5.23 9.40
CA ALA A 46 2.12 -6.10 9.16
C ALA A 46 0.92 -5.39 8.53
N ARG A 47 0.81 -4.06 8.74
CA ARG A 47 -0.17 -3.18 8.09
C ARG A 47 0.52 -1.86 7.74
N GLN A 48 0.50 -1.50 6.47
CA GLN A 48 1.05 -0.24 5.96
C GLN A 48 0.03 0.51 5.09
N ALA A 49 0.20 1.83 4.96
CA ALA A 49 -0.71 2.65 4.17
C ALA A 49 -0.77 2.16 2.72
N GLY A 50 -1.98 2.00 2.17
CA GLY A 50 -2.13 1.68 0.75
C GLY A 50 -1.66 2.84 -0.13
N GLU A 51 -0.97 2.52 -1.22
CA GLU A 51 -0.35 3.49 -2.12
C GLU A 51 -0.91 3.35 -3.54
N SER A 52 -0.99 4.47 -4.24
CA SER A 52 -1.44 4.56 -5.63
C SER A 52 -0.57 5.53 -6.41
N ILE A 53 -0.69 5.46 -7.75
CA ILE A 53 -0.08 6.43 -8.65
C ILE A 53 -1.19 6.95 -9.57
N SER A 54 -1.45 8.25 -9.53
CA SER A 54 -2.25 8.91 -10.55
C SER A 54 -1.42 9.12 -11.80
N VAL A 55 -1.96 8.72 -12.96
CA VAL A 55 -1.34 8.94 -14.26
C VAL A 55 -2.11 10.03 -14.99
N LEU A 56 -1.46 11.17 -15.25
CA LEU A 56 -2.06 12.32 -15.89
C LEU A 56 -1.50 12.50 -17.30
N PHE A 57 -2.38 12.55 -18.29
CA PHE A 57 -2.03 12.82 -19.68
C PHE A 57 -2.35 14.28 -20.01
N LEU A 58 -1.33 15.06 -20.35
CA LEU A 58 -1.48 16.46 -20.76
C LEU A 58 -1.59 16.52 -22.29
N LEU A 59 -2.60 17.24 -22.80
CA LEU A 59 -2.96 17.34 -24.21
C LEU A 59 -2.46 18.62 -24.88
#